data_AF-A0A838VUK4-F1
#
_entry.id   AF-A0A838VUK4-F1
#
_cell.length_a   1.000
_cell.length_b   1.000
_cell.length_c   1.000
_cell.angle_alpha   90.00
_cell.angle_beta   90.00
_cell.angle_gamma   90.00
#
_symmetry.space_group_name_H-M   'P 1'
#
loop_
_entity.id
_entity.type
_entity.pdbx_description
1 polymer ?
#
loop_
_entity_poly.entity_id
_entity_poly.type
_entity_poly.pdbx_seq_one_letter_code
_entity_poly.pdbx_strand_id
1 'polypeptide(L)'
;MDNIVKDLKYYADLFSKVARGRNTHKSRQELSPYKPILLLSIIEMINRGVISENKINTSGTNFTELKNIFTNYQSIFGGVYRNNKSVIHQPFDSLRNDKHNESGEPFWHLKNNRDTPEIEDIRDSEGKNRIKTEAKLQHFVEYGKFDDELWELLQEAEARSYLVDILMDTFFSEQIDSQIDETINIFDQDAQKQSQEIREPKETDKKHAVRKYVVRDSLFRRSIIHIYNYRCAVCQININLKHIGSRHHKNIVDAAHIKPFSIDYNNQ
;
A
#
# COMPACT_ATOMS: atom_id res chain seq x y z
N MET A 1 -12.91 25.89 19.77
CA MET A 1 -12.09 25.18 18.78
C MET A 1 -12.85 23.89 18.51
N ASP A 2 -13.41 23.75 17.31
CA ASP A 2 -14.08 22.51 16.94
C ASP A 2 -13.04 21.40 16.93
N ASN A 3 -13.32 20.30 17.65
CA ASN A 3 -12.44 19.15 17.70
C ASN A 3 -12.52 18.47 16.33
N ILE A 4 -11.47 18.60 15.51
CA ILE A 4 -11.45 18.01 14.17
C ILE A 4 -11.41 16.49 14.32
N VAL A 5 -12.42 15.84 13.76
CA VAL A 5 -12.51 14.37 13.75
C VAL A 5 -11.59 13.82 12.67
N LYS A 6 -10.48 13.20 13.07
CA LYS A 6 -9.53 12.52 12.17
C LYS A 6 -10.03 11.10 11.81
N ASP A 7 -11.09 11.04 11.01
CA ASP A 7 -11.69 9.77 10.56
C ASP A 7 -10.99 9.16 9.33
N LEU A 8 -11.50 8.03 8.84
CA LEU A 8 -10.97 7.35 7.65
C LEU A 8 -10.93 8.26 6.41
N LYS A 9 -11.94 9.11 6.23
CA LYS A 9 -12.02 10.01 5.07
C LYS A 9 -10.99 11.12 5.17
N TYR A 10 -10.74 11.61 6.38
CA TYR A 10 -9.69 12.56 6.68
C TYR A 10 -8.31 12.02 6.27
N TYR A 11 -7.95 10.81 6.72
CA TYR A 11 -6.67 10.19 6.34
C TYR A 11 -6.59 9.77 4.88
N ALA A 12 -7.71 9.40 4.25
CA ALA A 12 -7.76 9.14 2.82
C ALA A 12 -7.42 10.39 1.99
N ASP A 13 -7.96 11.56 2.36
CA ASP A 13 -7.61 12.83 1.71
C ASP A 13 -6.11 13.13 1.88
N LEU A 14 -5.56 12.93 3.09
CA LEU A 14 -4.14 13.09 3.36
C LEU A 14 -3.29 12.14 2.50
N PHE A 15 -3.61 10.85 2.46
CA PHE A 15 -2.89 9.84 1.69
C PHE A 15 -2.89 10.18 0.20
N SER A 16 -3.99 10.70 -0.33
CA SER A 16 -4.09 11.12 -1.73
C SER A 16 -3.20 12.31 -2.11
N LYS A 17 -2.65 13.03 -1.12
CA LYS A 17 -1.86 14.25 -1.32
C LYS A 17 -0.40 14.13 -0.90
N VAL A 18 0.03 12.95 -0.47
CA VAL A 18 1.42 12.71 -0.03
C VAL A 18 2.42 13.20 -1.08
N ALA A 19 3.30 14.10 -0.66
CA ALA A 19 4.21 14.84 -1.51
C ALA A 19 5.35 13.94 -2.03
N ARG A 20 5.49 13.87 -3.36
CA ARG A 20 6.51 13.07 -4.03
C ARG A 20 7.73 13.89 -4.43
N GLY A 21 8.92 13.36 -4.19
CA GLY A 21 10.18 13.98 -4.62
C GLY A 21 10.28 14.05 -6.14
N ARG A 22 10.92 15.10 -6.67
CA ARG A 22 11.19 15.26 -8.11
C ARG A 22 12.63 14.83 -8.42
N ASN A 23 12.81 14.08 -9.49
CA ASN A 23 14.15 13.87 -10.05
C ASN A 23 14.48 15.01 -11.02
N THR A 24 15.41 15.87 -10.64
CA THR A 24 15.83 17.05 -11.40
C THR A 24 16.77 16.73 -12.57
N HIS A 25 17.26 15.50 -12.68
CA HIS A 25 18.31 15.11 -13.64
C HIS A 25 17.80 14.38 -14.90
N LYS A 26 16.49 14.16 -15.03
CA LYS A 26 15.90 13.50 -16.21
C LYS A 26 14.93 14.43 -16.93
N SER A 27 14.93 14.36 -18.27
CA SER A 27 14.07 15.15 -19.16
C SER A 27 12.58 14.88 -18.97
N ARG A 28 12.20 13.72 -18.41
CA ARG A 28 10.86 13.43 -17.90
C ARG A 28 10.83 13.64 -16.39
N GLN A 29 10.04 14.62 -15.96
CA GLN A 29 9.83 14.98 -14.56
C GLN A 29 8.95 13.93 -13.85
N GLU A 30 9.44 12.70 -13.74
CA GLU A 30 8.71 11.64 -13.04
C GLU A 30 8.89 11.75 -11.53
N LEU A 31 7.75 11.77 -10.82
CA LEU A 31 7.69 11.89 -9.38
C LEU A 31 8.08 10.57 -8.71
N SER A 32 8.86 10.65 -7.63
CA SER A 32 9.34 9.49 -6.88
C SER A 32 8.18 8.74 -6.22
N PRO A 33 8.08 7.40 -6.40
CA PRO A 33 7.02 6.59 -5.80
C PRO A 33 7.30 6.19 -4.35
N TYR A 34 8.44 6.60 -3.76
CA TYR A 34 8.96 5.99 -2.54
C TYR A 34 8.09 6.20 -1.30
N LYS A 35 7.46 7.36 -1.10
CA LYS A 35 6.56 7.57 0.06
C LYS A 35 5.27 6.73 -0.05
N PRO A 36 4.54 6.73 -1.19
CA PRO A 36 3.42 5.81 -1.38
C PRO A 36 3.82 4.33 -1.22
N ILE A 37 4.98 3.91 -1.74
CA ILE A 37 5.48 2.54 -1.55
C ILE A 37 5.75 2.24 -0.07
N LEU A 38 6.33 3.19 0.68
CA LEU A 38 6.55 3.02 2.12
C LEU A 38 5.23 2.81 2.87
N LEU A 39 4.22 3.62 2.58
CA LEU A 39 2.89 3.49 3.19
C LEU A 39 2.27 2.12 2.89
N LEU A 40 2.29 1.67 1.62
CA LEU A 40 1.84 0.33 1.25
C LEU A 40 2.61 -0.76 2.01
N SER A 41 3.92 -0.58 2.18
CA SER A 41 4.77 -1.55 2.87
C SER A 41 4.45 -1.65 4.36
N ILE A 42 4.16 -0.54 5.02
CA ILE A 42 3.78 -0.54 6.45
C ILE A 42 2.38 -1.15 6.62
N ILE A 43 1.42 -0.81 5.75
CA ILE A 43 0.07 -1.41 5.76
C ILE A 43 0.16 -2.93 5.56
N GLU A 44 1.02 -3.39 4.66
CA GLU A 44 1.30 -4.82 4.47
C GLU A 44 1.79 -5.49 5.75
N MET A 45 2.74 -4.87 6.47
CA MET A 45 3.25 -5.42 7.72
C MET A 45 2.19 -5.51 8.81
N ILE A 46 1.31 -4.50 8.92
CA ILE A 46 0.17 -4.51 9.84
C ILE A 46 -0.80 -5.63 9.45
N ASN A 47 -1.13 -5.74 8.16
CA ASN A 47 -2.04 -6.78 7.67
C ASN A 47 -1.52 -8.20 7.91
N ARG A 48 -0.19 -8.40 7.88
CA ARG A 48 0.46 -9.67 8.21
C ARG A 48 0.60 -9.92 9.72
N GLY A 49 0.25 -8.96 10.57
CA GLY A 49 0.47 -9.04 12.01
C GLY A 49 1.95 -9.03 12.42
N VAL A 50 2.85 -8.56 11.54
CA VAL A 50 4.30 -8.45 11.86
C VAL A 50 4.55 -7.29 12.83
N ILE A 51 3.73 -6.25 12.74
CA ILE A 51 3.76 -5.09 13.64
C ILE A 51 2.44 -5.10 14.42
N SER A 52 2.54 -5.20 15.74
CA SER A 52 1.40 -5.23 16.68
C SER A 52 1.28 -3.95 17.52
N GLU A 53 2.24 -3.03 17.41
CA GLU A 53 2.28 -1.76 18.13
C GLU A 53 2.48 -0.62 17.15
N ASN A 54 2.01 0.58 17.49
CA ASN A 54 2.26 1.81 16.73
C ASN A 54 3.73 2.28 16.87
N LYS A 55 4.68 1.42 16.54
CA LYS A 55 6.12 1.64 16.58
C LYS A 55 6.80 0.79 15.52
N ILE A 56 7.33 1.45 14.50
CA ILE A 56 8.08 0.85 13.42
C ILE A 56 9.55 1.12 13.68
N ASN A 57 10.23 0.18 14.34
CA ASN A 57 11.65 0.29 14.66
C ASN A 57 12.48 0.43 13.38
N THR A 58 13.51 1.27 13.40
CA THR A 58 14.40 1.48 12.26
C THR A 58 15.50 0.42 12.15
N SER A 59 15.54 -0.52 13.09
CA SER A 59 16.52 -1.59 13.20
C SER A 59 15.85 -2.93 13.50
N GLY A 60 16.61 -4.02 13.38
CA GLY A 60 16.15 -5.37 13.69
C GLY A 60 15.39 -6.07 12.55
N THR A 61 14.70 -7.16 12.91
CA THR A 61 14.02 -8.06 11.97
C THR A 61 12.84 -7.39 11.28
N ASN A 62 12.02 -6.63 12.01
CA ASN A 62 10.87 -5.91 11.46
C ASN A 62 11.29 -4.87 10.41
N PHE A 63 12.37 -4.13 10.66
CA PHE A 63 12.89 -3.18 9.67
C PHE A 63 13.44 -3.89 8.41
N THR A 64 14.07 -5.05 8.60
CA THR A 64 14.55 -5.88 7.48
C THR A 64 13.38 -6.36 6.63
N GLU A 65 12.30 -6.83 7.26
CA GLU A 65 11.08 -7.23 6.55
C GLU A 65 10.41 -6.04 5.84
N LEU A 66 10.33 -4.88 6.49
CA LEU A 66 9.84 -3.64 5.88
C LEU A 66 10.62 -3.31 4.60
N LYS A 67 11.95 -3.39 4.66
CA LYS A 67 12.84 -3.14 3.51
C LYS A 67 12.63 -4.15 2.38
N ASN A 68 12.40 -5.42 2.72
CA ASN A 68 12.09 -6.45 1.72
C ASN A 68 10.77 -6.16 1.01
N ILE A 69 9.71 -5.87 1.77
CA ILE A 69 8.39 -5.51 1.21
C ILE A 69 8.49 -4.25 0.35
N PHE A 70 9.18 -3.21 0.85
CA PHE A 70 9.43 -1.97 0.12
C PHE A 70 10.14 -2.22 -1.21
N THR A 71 11.19 -3.05 -1.20
CA THR A 71 11.96 -3.37 -2.40
C THR A 71 11.12 -4.15 -3.41
N ASN A 72 10.26 -5.05 -2.94
CA ASN A 72 9.32 -5.78 -3.81
C ASN A 72 8.30 -4.85 -4.44
N TYR A 73 7.68 -3.95 -3.66
CA TYR A 73 6.77 -2.96 -4.24
C TYR A 73 7.48 -1.97 -5.15
N GLN A 74 8.74 -1.64 -4.90
CA GLN A 74 9.55 -0.85 -5.82
C GLN A 74 9.80 -1.57 -7.14
N SER A 75 10.04 -2.89 -7.15
CA SER A 75 10.27 -3.61 -8.41
C SER A 75 9.02 -3.69 -9.29
N ILE A 76 7.84 -3.64 -8.67
CA ILE A 76 6.52 -3.67 -9.32
C ILE A 76 6.07 -2.26 -9.72
N PHE A 77 5.96 -1.35 -8.75
CA PHE A 77 5.34 -0.03 -8.91
C PHE A 77 6.35 1.12 -9.04
N GLY A 78 7.65 0.81 -9.12
CA GLY A 78 8.71 1.82 -9.13
C GLY A 78 8.79 2.62 -10.43
N GLY A 79 8.14 2.21 -11.52
CA GLY A 79 8.30 2.85 -12.83
C GLY A 79 9.78 2.93 -13.24
N VAL A 80 10.27 4.12 -13.57
CA VAL A 80 11.70 4.36 -13.85
C VAL A 80 12.64 4.12 -12.66
N TYR A 81 12.10 4.02 -11.44
CA TYR A 81 12.85 3.76 -10.22
C TYR A 81 12.91 2.26 -9.86
N ARG A 82 12.27 1.37 -10.64
CA ARG A 82 12.12 -0.05 -10.26
C ARG A 82 13.44 -0.81 -10.06
N ASN A 83 14.49 -0.41 -10.78
CA ASN A 83 15.83 -1.03 -10.71
C ASN A 83 16.82 -0.23 -9.85
N ASN A 84 16.39 0.87 -9.23
CA ASN A 84 17.27 1.65 -8.38
C ASN A 84 17.54 0.91 -7.08
N LYS A 85 18.72 1.15 -6.49
CA LYS A 85 19.00 0.69 -5.12
C LYS A 85 17.92 1.22 -4.17
N SER A 86 17.44 0.34 -3.29
CA SER A 86 16.45 0.72 -2.26
C SER A 86 17.02 1.83 -1.37
N VAL A 87 16.25 2.90 -1.25
CA VAL A 87 16.57 4.09 -0.46
C VAL A 87 15.49 4.36 0.59
N ILE A 88 14.97 3.30 1.21
CA ILE A 88 13.86 3.35 2.19
C ILE A 88 14.05 4.39 3.30
N HIS A 89 15.29 4.70 3.67
CA HIS A 89 15.59 5.74 4.66
C HIS A 89 15.05 7.13 4.29
N GLN A 90 14.97 7.46 2.98
CA GLN A 90 14.49 8.75 2.52
C GLN A 90 12.98 8.94 2.71
N PRO A 91 12.09 8.04 2.22
CA PRO A 91 10.67 8.17 2.52
C PRO A 91 10.38 7.99 4.01
N PHE A 92 11.14 7.17 4.74
CA PHE A 92 10.93 6.98 6.18
C PHE A 92 11.15 8.29 6.97
N ASP A 93 12.21 9.02 6.62
CA ASP A 93 12.50 10.33 7.20
C ASP A 93 11.49 11.40 6.71
N SER A 94 11.36 11.54 5.39
CA SER A 94 10.66 12.66 4.77
C SER A 94 9.14 12.61 4.83
N LEU A 95 8.54 11.49 5.27
CA LEU A 95 7.08 11.37 5.45
C LEU A 95 6.57 12.30 6.55
N ARG A 96 7.39 12.68 7.54
CA ARG A 96 7.02 13.68 8.56
C ARG A 96 6.76 15.08 7.98
N ASN A 97 7.16 15.33 6.74
CA ASN A 97 6.90 16.61 6.08
C ASN A 97 5.49 16.69 5.50
N ASP A 98 4.82 15.55 5.36
CA ASP A 98 3.41 15.48 5.01
C ASP A 98 2.59 15.70 6.28
N LYS A 99 1.84 16.79 6.31
CA LYS A 99 1.21 17.34 7.51
C LYS A 99 -0.29 17.45 7.33
N HIS A 100 -1.00 17.39 8.45
CA HIS A 100 -2.40 17.76 8.55
C HIS A 100 -2.60 19.19 8.07
N ASN A 101 -3.59 19.42 7.20
CA ASN A 101 -3.83 20.75 6.63
C ASN A 101 -4.26 21.76 7.70
N GLU A 102 -4.98 21.29 8.72
CA GLU A 102 -5.59 22.13 9.74
C GLU A 102 -4.66 22.41 10.93
N SER A 103 -3.92 21.40 11.41
CA SER A 103 -3.00 21.58 12.55
C SER A 103 -1.57 21.90 12.15
N GLY A 104 -1.14 21.56 10.93
CA GLY A 104 0.27 21.66 10.50
C GLY A 104 1.22 20.67 11.19
N GLU A 105 0.67 19.73 11.95
CA GLU A 105 1.40 18.65 12.60
C GLU A 105 1.57 17.46 11.63
N PRO A 106 2.64 16.67 11.76
CA PRO A 106 2.81 15.47 10.97
C PRO A 106 1.84 14.36 11.40
N PHE A 107 1.43 13.51 10.45
CA PHE A 107 0.74 12.25 10.78
C PHE A 107 1.71 11.08 11.00
N TRP A 108 3.00 11.28 10.66
CA TRP A 108 4.09 10.35 10.82
C TRP A 108 5.17 10.98 11.70
N HIS A 109 5.37 10.41 12.88
CA HIS A 109 6.26 10.92 13.92
C HIS A 109 7.50 10.05 14.01
N LEU A 110 8.65 10.67 14.19
CA LEU A 110 9.91 9.99 14.43
C LEU A 110 10.29 10.14 15.89
N LYS A 111 10.60 9.02 16.55
CA LYS A 111 11.21 9.04 17.87
C LYS A 111 12.72 8.96 17.73
N ASN A 112 13.39 9.96 18.25
CA ASN A 112 14.85 10.04 18.23
C ASN A 112 15.46 9.10 19.28
N ASN A 113 16.62 8.57 18.94
CA ASN A 113 17.40 7.75 19.85
C ASN A 113 17.91 8.62 21.02
N ARG A 114 17.80 8.11 22.25
CA ARG A 114 17.99 8.89 23.48
C ARG A 114 19.37 9.54 23.61
N ASP A 115 20.37 8.94 22.98
CA ASP A 115 21.77 9.36 23.04
C ASP A 115 22.19 10.21 21.82
N THR A 116 21.23 10.71 21.03
CA THR A 116 21.51 11.48 19.82
C THR A 116 20.79 12.83 19.80
N PRO A 117 21.35 13.85 19.12
CA PRO A 117 20.66 15.12 18.93
C PRO A 117 19.31 14.94 18.22
N GLU A 118 18.39 15.85 18.46
CA GLU A 118 17.11 15.89 17.73
C GLU A 118 17.36 16.00 16.22
N ILE A 119 16.65 15.23 15.39
CA ILE A 119 16.86 15.19 13.93
C ILE A 119 16.80 16.59 13.32
N GLU A 120 15.91 17.44 13.83
CA GLU A 120 15.66 18.81 13.41
C GLU A 120 16.91 19.70 13.52
N ASP A 121 17.79 19.40 14.48
CA ASP A 121 19.02 20.15 14.73
C ASP A 121 20.20 19.62 13.89
N ILE A 122 20.03 18.48 13.22
CA ILE A 122 21.09 17.82 12.47
C ILE A 122 21.16 18.37 11.04
N ARG A 123 22.03 19.37 10.85
CA ARG A 123 22.34 19.95 9.53
C ARG A 123 23.66 19.44 8.95
N ASP A 124 23.73 19.22 7.65
CA ASP A 124 25.01 19.02 6.97
C ASP A 124 25.77 20.34 6.81
N SER A 125 27.00 20.27 6.29
CA SER A 125 27.84 21.45 6.05
C SER A 125 27.22 22.48 5.10
N GLU A 126 26.16 22.10 4.35
CA GLU A 126 25.38 22.98 3.48
C GLU A 126 24.07 23.43 4.13
N GLY A 127 23.83 23.10 5.40
CA GLY A 127 22.61 23.46 6.12
C GLY A 127 21.38 22.60 5.78
N LYS A 128 21.55 21.48 5.05
CA LYS A 128 20.46 20.59 4.60
C LYS A 128 20.30 19.36 5.50
N ASN A 129 19.11 18.74 5.43
CA ASN A 129 18.76 17.53 6.18
C ASN A 129 19.70 16.34 5.86
N ARG A 130 20.06 15.55 6.89
CA ARG A 130 21.23 14.66 6.91
C ARG A 130 20.95 13.16 6.78
N ILE A 131 19.71 12.70 6.83
CA ILE A 131 19.40 11.26 6.66
C ILE A 131 19.51 10.87 5.18
N LYS A 132 20.77 10.80 4.70
CA LYS A 132 21.14 10.40 3.33
C LYS A 132 21.49 8.90 3.23
N THR A 133 21.49 8.18 4.35
CA THR A 133 21.81 6.75 4.42
C THR A 133 20.96 6.04 5.46
N GLU A 134 20.78 4.74 5.27
CA GLU A 134 20.09 3.84 6.20
C GLU A 134 20.80 3.76 7.56
N ALA A 135 22.15 3.67 7.56
CA ALA A 135 22.92 3.65 8.79
C ALA A 135 22.71 4.92 9.65
N LYS A 136 22.54 6.09 9.00
CA LYS A 136 22.21 7.34 9.72
C LYS A 136 20.79 7.31 10.28
N LEU A 137 19.81 6.81 9.52
CA LEU A 137 18.45 6.63 10.03
C LEU A 137 18.48 5.77 11.30
N GLN A 138 19.14 4.62 11.25
CA GLN A 138 19.27 3.70 12.38
C GLN A 138 19.99 4.29 13.59
N HIS A 139 20.95 5.18 13.34
CA HIS A 139 21.70 5.82 14.42
C HIS A 139 20.85 6.85 15.17
N PHE A 140 20.13 7.72 14.45
CA PHE A 140 19.41 8.86 15.01
C PHE A 140 17.96 8.57 15.40
N VAL A 141 17.33 7.57 14.77
CA VAL A 141 15.90 7.32 14.90
C VAL A 141 15.68 5.95 15.49
N GLU A 142 15.00 5.86 16.63
CA GLU A 142 14.65 4.59 17.27
C GLU A 142 13.51 3.91 16.52
N TYR A 143 12.42 4.65 16.30
CA TYR A 143 11.25 4.17 15.57
C TYR A 143 10.45 5.32 14.93
N GLY A 144 9.66 4.99 13.91
CA GLY A 144 8.58 5.84 13.41
C GLY A 144 7.23 5.38 13.96
N LYS A 145 6.25 6.27 14.08
CA LYS A 145 4.87 5.93 14.45
C LYS A 145 3.87 6.80 13.71
N PHE A 146 2.67 6.28 13.48
CA PHE A 146 1.56 7.10 12.99
C PHE A 146 0.90 7.88 14.12
N ASP A 147 0.03 8.82 13.77
CA ASP A 147 -1.04 9.28 14.68
C ASP A 147 -1.78 8.08 15.27
N ASP A 148 -2.22 8.22 16.52
CA ASP A 148 -2.90 7.12 17.22
C ASP A 148 -4.26 6.82 16.55
N GLU A 149 -4.98 7.83 16.06
CA GLU A 149 -6.24 7.64 15.32
C GLU A 149 -6.02 6.89 13.99
N LEU A 150 -4.93 7.19 13.27
CA LEU A 150 -4.59 6.45 12.05
C LEU A 150 -4.21 5.00 12.38
N TRP A 151 -3.45 4.80 13.45
CA TRP A 151 -3.07 3.46 13.88
C TRP A 151 -4.29 2.59 14.20
N GLU A 152 -5.27 3.13 14.93
CA GLU A 152 -6.53 2.43 15.23
C GLU A 152 -7.31 2.09 13.95
N LEU A 153 -7.43 3.04 13.02
CA LEU A 153 -8.05 2.77 11.72
C LEU A 153 -7.33 1.65 10.95
N LEU A 154 -6.00 1.59 11.03
CA LEU A 154 -5.22 0.55 10.34
C LEU A 154 -5.38 -0.84 10.95
N GLN A 155 -6.00 -0.99 12.13
CA GLN A 155 -6.36 -2.30 12.66
C GLN A 155 -7.56 -2.91 11.94
N GLU A 156 -8.43 -2.09 11.36
CA GLU A 156 -9.62 -2.51 10.61
C GLU A 156 -9.25 -2.91 9.17
N ALA A 157 -9.68 -4.09 8.73
CA ALA A 157 -9.33 -4.64 7.42
C ALA A 157 -9.90 -3.80 6.27
N GLU A 158 -11.14 -3.33 6.42
CA GLU A 158 -11.84 -2.48 5.45
C GLU A 158 -11.15 -1.14 5.29
N ALA A 159 -10.70 -0.53 6.39
CA ALA A 159 -9.97 0.73 6.38
C ALA A 159 -8.61 0.58 5.69
N ARG A 160 -7.84 -0.49 5.98
CA ARG A 160 -6.60 -0.79 5.26
C ARG A 160 -6.83 -0.94 3.77
N SER A 161 -7.84 -1.74 3.38
CA SER A 161 -8.18 -1.96 1.97
C SER A 161 -8.54 -0.65 1.28
N TYR A 162 -9.33 0.20 1.94
CA TYR A 162 -9.71 1.51 1.41
C TYR A 162 -8.50 2.41 1.20
N LEU A 163 -7.64 2.58 2.21
CA LEU A 163 -6.43 3.42 2.10
C LEU A 163 -5.43 2.91 1.06
N VAL A 164 -5.31 1.58 0.89
CA VAL A 164 -4.51 0.99 -0.19
C VAL A 164 -5.10 1.35 -1.54
N ASP A 165 -6.42 1.24 -1.73
CA ASP A 165 -7.06 1.64 -2.98
C ASP A 165 -6.81 3.12 -3.30
N ILE A 166 -6.83 4.01 -2.30
CA ILE A 166 -6.47 5.42 -2.46
C ILE A 166 -5.03 5.59 -2.97
N LEU A 167 -4.06 4.92 -2.33
CA LEU A 167 -2.65 5.00 -2.74
C LEU A 167 -2.44 4.46 -4.15
N MET A 168 -3.06 3.32 -4.46
CA MET A 168 -3.02 2.66 -5.75
C MET A 168 -3.57 3.56 -6.86
N ASP A 169 -4.79 4.07 -6.70
CA ASP A 169 -5.46 4.91 -7.69
C ASP A 169 -4.73 6.23 -7.92
N THR A 170 -4.17 6.81 -6.86
CA THR A 170 -3.58 8.15 -6.92
C THR A 170 -2.19 8.14 -7.50
N PHE A 171 -1.37 7.14 -7.15
CA PHE A 171 0.06 7.17 -7.44
C PHE A 171 0.51 6.14 -8.46
N PHE A 172 -0.30 5.12 -8.74
CA PHE A 172 0.11 3.94 -9.50
C PHE A 172 -0.82 3.57 -10.64
N SER A 173 -1.69 4.48 -11.10
CA SER A 173 -2.68 4.21 -12.16
C SER A 173 -2.06 3.60 -13.43
N GLU A 174 -0.93 4.14 -13.90
CA GLU A 174 -0.25 3.61 -15.10
C GLU A 174 0.33 2.21 -14.87
N GLN A 175 0.88 1.97 -13.67
CA GLN A 175 1.47 0.67 -13.33
C GLN A 175 0.37 -0.38 -13.10
N ILE A 176 -0.78 0.03 -12.57
CA ILE A 176 -1.95 -0.84 -12.37
C ILE A 176 -2.36 -1.50 -13.68
N ASP A 177 -2.46 -0.74 -14.78
CA ASP A 177 -2.88 -1.30 -16.07
C ASP A 177 -1.96 -2.45 -16.51
N SER A 178 -0.63 -2.25 -16.45
CA SER A 178 0.33 -3.31 -16.76
C SER A 178 0.25 -4.52 -15.81
N GLN A 179 -0.11 -4.29 -14.55
CA GLN A 179 -0.21 -5.35 -13.54
C GLN A 179 -1.54 -6.11 -13.62
N ILE A 180 -2.59 -5.49 -14.15
CA ILE A 180 -3.88 -6.14 -14.39
C ILE A 180 -3.69 -7.27 -15.41
N ASP A 181 -3.00 -7.02 -16.52
CA ASP A 181 -2.75 -8.03 -17.55
C ASP A 181 -1.91 -9.20 -17.01
N GLU A 182 -0.86 -8.91 -16.25
CA GLU A 182 -0.05 -9.94 -15.57
C GLU A 182 -0.90 -10.76 -14.59
N THR A 183 -1.77 -10.09 -13.83
CA THR A 183 -2.66 -10.73 -12.86
C THR A 183 -3.68 -11.65 -13.56
N ILE A 184 -4.26 -11.21 -14.68
CA ILE A 184 -5.18 -12.00 -15.49
C ILE A 184 -4.47 -13.25 -16.04
N ASN A 185 -3.27 -13.08 -16.60
CA ASN A 185 -2.48 -14.20 -17.12
C ASN A 185 -2.16 -15.25 -16.03
N ILE A 186 -1.90 -14.82 -14.79
CA ILE A 186 -1.72 -15.74 -13.66
C ILE A 186 -3.01 -16.52 -13.40
N PHE A 187 -4.18 -15.87 -13.41
CA PHE A 187 -5.47 -16.57 -13.23
C PHE A 187 -5.74 -17.59 -14.33
N ASP A 188 -5.47 -17.25 -15.58
CA ASP A 188 -5.65 -18.16 -16.71
C ASP A 188 -4.74 -19.39 -16.58
N GLN A 189 -3.48 -19.20 -16.19
CA GLN A 189 -2.55 -20.31 -15.94
C GLN A 189 -3.00 -21.19 -14.77
N ASP A 190 -3.50 -20.60 -13.68
CA ASP A 190 -4.00 -21.35 -12.53
C ASP A 190 -5.27 -22.15 -12.90
N ALA A 191 -6.18 -21.57 -13.68
CA ALA A 191 -7.38 -22.25 -14.19
C ALA A 191 -7.04 -23.39 -15.16
N GLN A 192 -6.05 -23.21 -16.04
CA GLN A 192 -5.55 -24.26 -16.93
C GLN A 192 -4.92 -25.43 -16.16
N LYS A 193 -4.18 -25.16 -15.08
CA LYS A 193 -3.64 -26.22 -14.22
C LYS A 193 -4.75 -26.98 -13.49
N GLN A 194 -5.73 -26.27 -12.94
CA GLN A 194 -6.87 -26.90 -12.25
C GLN A 194 -7.75 -27.73 -13.19
N SER A 195 -7.95 -27.30 -14.44
CA SER A 195 -8.72 -28.07 -15.43
C SER A 195 -7.97 -29.31 -15.94
N GLN A 196 -6.64 -29.32 -15.91
CA GLN A 196 -5.81 -30.48 -16.26
C GLN A 196 -5.66 -31.49 -15.11
N GLU A 197 -5.82 -31.05 -13.86
CA GLU A 197 -5.77 -31.88 -12.67
C GLU A 197 -7.16 -32.05 -12.03
N ILE A 198 -8.04 -32.84 -12.66
CA ILE A 198 -9.17 -33.45 -11.92
C ILE A 198 -8.55 -34.53 -11.01
N ARG A 199 -7.99 -34.11 -9.87
CA ARG A 199 -7.51 -35.00 -8.82
C ARG A 199 -8.12 -34.57 -7.50
N GLU A 200 -8.50 -35.57 -6.70
CA GLU A 200 -8.98 -35.35 -5.34
C GLU A 200 -8.01 -34.43 -4.57
N PRO A 201 -8.52 -33.43 -3.83
CA PRO A 201 -7.67 -32.44 -3.16
C PRO A 201 -6.76 -33.16 -2.16
N LYS A 202 -5.46 -33.21 -2.45
CA LYS A 202 -4.48 -33.77 -1.51
C LYS A 202 -4.13 -32.70 -0.47
N GLU A 203 -4.15 -33.06 0.80
CA GLU A 203 -3.79 -32.19 1.94
C GLU A 203 -2.38 -31.54 1.84
N THR A 204 -1.56 -32.00 0.89
CA THR A 204 -0.20 -31.54 0.62
C THR A 204 -0.10 -30.28 -0.25
N ASP A 205 -1.19 -29.74 -0.77
CA ASP A 205 -1.19 -28.53 -1.63
C ASP A 205 -0.98 -27.20 -0.87
N LYS A 206 -0.49 -27.28 0.37
CA LYS A 206 -0.06 -26.12 1.18
C LYS A 206 1.14 -25.36 0.59
N LYS A 207 1.70 -25.78 -0.55
CA LYS A 207 2.85 -25.13 -1.21
C LYS A 207 2.52 -23.79 -1.87
N HIS A 208 1.25 -23.47 -2.06
CA HIS A 208 0.82 -22.15 -2.56
C HIS A 208 0.31 -21.26 -1.43
N ALA A 209 1.02 -21.19 -0.29
CA ALA A 209 0.93 -20.02 0.57
C ALA A 209 1.62 -18.84 -0.12
N VAL A 210 1.08 -18.42 -1.28
CA VAL A 210 1.52 -17.21 -1.97
C VAL A 210 1.30 -16.09 -0.97
N ARG A 211 2.38 -15.43 -0.55
CA ARG A 211 2.33 -14.26 0.35
C ARG A 211 1.26 -13.32 -0.19
N LYS A 212 0.13 -13.22 0.52
CA LYS A 212 -0.99 -12.36 0.12
C LYS A 212 -0.58 -10.92 0.38
N TYR A 213 -0.09 -10.24 -0.66
CA TYR A 213 0.14 -8.81 -0.61
C TYR A 213 -1.20 -8.07 -0.58
N VAL A 214 -1.34 -7.02 0.21
CA VAL A 214 -2.56 -6.20 0.34
C VAL A 214 -2.92 -5.53 -0.99
N VAL A 215 -1.92 -5.15 -1.80
CA VAL A 215 -2.15 -4.69 -3.17
C VAL A 215 -2.76 -5.75 -4.09
N ARG A 216 -2.62 -7.05 -3.77
CA ARG A 216 -3.18 -8.14 -4.58
C ARG A 216 -4.69 -8.09 -4.59
N ASP A 217 -5.34 -7.85 -3.45
CA ASP A 217 -6.80 -7.77 -3.40
C ASP A 217 -7.30 -6.57 -4.21
N SER A 218 -6.55 -5.46 -4.12
CA SER A 218 -6.77 -4.25 -4.91
C SER A 218 -6.64 -4.52 -6.42
N LEU A 219 -5.59 -5.22 -6.86
CA LEU A 219 -5.37 -5.62 -8.26
C LEU A 219 -6.41 -6.65 -8.72
N PHE A 220 -6.70 -7.67 -7.91
CA PHE A 220 -7.70 -8.71 -8.19
C PHE A 220 -9.06 -8.09 -8.48
N ARG A 221 -9.54 -7.21 -7.60
CA ARG A 221 -10.83 -6.51 -7.79
C ARG A 221 -10.86 -5.75 -9.12
N ARG A 222 -9.77 -5.07 -9.49
CA ARG A 222 -9.67 -4.35 -10.77
C ARG A 222 -9.61 -5.29 -11.98
N SER A 223 -8.86 -6.39 -11.89
CA SER A 223 -8.80 -7.41 -12.95
C SER A 223 -10.17 -8.03 -13.21
N ILE A 224 -10.95 -8.33 -12.17
CA ILE A 224 -12.32 -8.85 -12.34
C ILE A 224 -13.21 -7.81 -13.04
N ILE A 225 -13.22 -6.56 -12.60
CA ILE A 225 -14.00 -5.49 -13.26
C ILE A 225 -13.62 -5.38 -14.75
N HIS A 226 -12.30 -5.46 -15.04
CA HIS A 226 -11.78 -5.40 -16.39
C HIS A 226 -12.25 -6.57 -17.26
N ILE A 227 -12.16 -7.81 -16.76
CA ILE A 227 -12.63 -9.03 -17.45
C ILE A 227 -14.12 -8.92 -17.82
N TYR A 228 -14.94 -8.41 -16.90
CA TYR A 228 -16.37 -8.23 -17.15
C TYR A 228 -16.71 -6.95 -17.93
N ASN A 229 -15.70 -6.19 -18.38
CA ASN A 229 -15.86 -4.94 -19.12
C ASN A 229 -16.85 -3.98 -18.43
N TYR A 230 -16.71 -3.84 -17.11
CA TYR A 230 -17.57 -2.99 -16.27
C TYR A 230 -19.07 -3.38 -16.30
N ARG A 231 -19.41 -4.62 -16.64
CA ARG A 231 -20.79 -5.12 -16.64
C ARG A 231 -21.04 -6.06 -15.47
N CYS A 232 -22.26 -6.02 -14.94
CA CYS A 232 -22.70 -7.06 -14.01
C CYS A 232 -22.73 -8.42 -14.72
N ALA A 233 -22.11 -9.44 -14.13
CA ALA A 233 -22.07 -10.80 -14.67
C ALA A 233 -23.47 -11.41 -14.90
N VAL A 234 -24.45 -11.01 -14.08
CA VAL A 234 -25.82 -11.56 -14.12
C VAL A 234 -26.72 -10.77 -15.06
N CYS A 235 -26.91 -9.48 -14.79
CA CYS A 235 -27.89 -8.66 -15.52
C CYS A 235 -27.30 -7.87 -16.69
N GLN A 236 -25.99 -7.93 -16.92
CA GLN A 236 -25.27 -7.27 -18.02
C GLN A 236 -25.37 -5.73 -18.03
N ILE A 237 -25.92 -5.13 -16.99
CA ILE A 237 -25.94 -3.67 -16.80
C ILE A 237 -24.51 -3.17 -16.76
N ASN A 238 -24.21 -2.19 -17.61
CA ASN A 238 -22.91 -1.53 -17.64
C ASN A 238 -22.85 -0.48 -16.52
N ILE A 239 -21.99 -0.73 -15.54
CA ILE A 239 -21.72 0.14 -14.41
C ILE A 239 -20.44 0.91 -14.71
N ASN A 240 -20.47 1.70 -15.78
CA ASN A 240 -19.39 2.63 -16.08
C ASN A 240 -19.53 3.86 -15.18
N LEU A 241 -19.04 3.74 -13.95
CA LEU A 241 -18.88 4.87 -13.05
C LEU A 241 -17.73 5.72 -13.59
N LYS A 242 -18.04 6.61 -14.55
CA LYS A 242 -17.09 7.64 -14.99
C LYS A 242 -16.59 8.41 -13.78
N HIS A 243 -15.30 8.74 -13.79
CA HIS A 243 -14.64 9.58 -12.80
C HIS A 243 -15.46 10.85 -12.52
N ILE A 244 -16.04 10.95 -11.32
CA ILE A 244 -16.60 12.21 -10.84
C ILE A 244 -15.45 12.98 -10.19
N GLY A 245 -14.65 13.65 -11.03
CA GLY A 245 -13.49 14.44 -10.63
C GLY A 245 -12.28 13.62 -10.13
N SER A 246 -11.28 14.31 -9.55
CA SER A 246 -10.04 13.74 -8.98
C SER A 246 -10.25 12.84 -7.74
N ARG A 247 -11.43 12.24 -7.56
CA ARG A 247 -11.79 11.44 -6.39
C ARG A 247 -12.12 10.02 -6.82
N HIS A 248 -11.12 9.15 -6.59
CA HIS A 248 -11.12 7.69 -6.37
C HIS A 248 -12.04 6.82 -7.24
N HIS A 249 -11.48 5.75 -7.82
CA HIS A 249 -12.30 4.74 -8.52
C HIS A 249 -13.22 4.08 -7.50
N LYS A 250 -14.53 4.21 -7.70
CA LYS A 250 -15.50 3.39 -6.97
C LYS A 250 -15.58 2.04 -7.66
N ASN A 251 -14.80 1.08 -7.16
CA ASN A 251 -14.86 -0.31 -7.60
C ASN A 251 -16.05 -0.99 -6.90
N ILE A 252 -17.12 -1.28 -7.64
CA ILE A 252 -18.21 -2.12 -7.15
C ILE A 252 -17.91 -3.54 -7.60
N VAL A 253 -17.28 -4.30 -6.70
CA VAL A 253 -17.11 -5.75 -6.85
C VAL A 253 -17.84 -6.38 -5.68
N ASP A 254 -18.86 -7.15 -5.98
CA ASP A 254 -19.55 -8.00 -5.03
C ASP A 254 -19.55 -9.43 -5.58
N ALA A 255 -19.33 -10.39 -4.70
CA ALA A 255 -19.29 -11.80 -5.06
C ALA A 255 -20.57 -12.46 -4.54
N ALA A 256 -21.19 -13.29 -5.38
CA ALA A 256 -22.24 -14.17 -4.90
C ALA A 256 -21.64 -15.16 -3.89
N HIS A 257 -22.20 -15.21 -2.68
CA HIS A 257 -21.86 -16.25 -1.71
C HIS A 257 -22.40 -17.59 -2.22
N ILE A 258 -21.51 -18.50 -2.58
CA ILE A 258 -21.89 -19.88 -2.91
C ILE A 258 -22.12 -20.60 -1.60
N LYS A 259 -23.38 -20.90 -1.28
CA LYS A 259 -23.73 -21.79 -0.19
C LYS A 259 -23.79 -23.24 -0.69
N PRO A 260 -23.20 -24.21 0.02
CA PRO A 260 -23.32 -25.61 -0.32
C PRO A 260 -24.79 -26.04 -0.37
N PHE A 261 -25.16 -26.77 -1.43
CA PHE A 261 -26.51 -27.33 -1.55
C PHE A 261 -26.90 -28.21 -0.35
N SER A 262 -25.92 -28.89 0.27
CA SER A 262 -26.14 -29.69 1.48
C SER A 262 -26.57 -28.88 2.71
N ILE A 263 -26.41 -27.56 2.69
CA ILE A 263 -26.78 -26.67 3.79
C ILE A 263 -28.14 -26.01 3.51
N ASP A 264 -28.32 -25.46 2.31
CA ASP A 264 -29.54 -24.67 2.01
C ASP A 264 -30.65 -25.51 1.36
N TYR A 265 -30.34 -26.70 0.83
CA TYR A 265 -31.23 -27.55 0.02
C TYR A 265 -31.97 -26.81 -1.11
N ASN A 266 -31.47 -25.62 -1.46
CA ASN A 266 -32.08 -24.74 -2.44
C ASN A 266 -31.39 -24.95 -3.78
N ASN A 267 -32.12 -25.54 -4.72
CA ASN A 267 -31.70 -25.81 -6.10
C ASN A 267 -32.39 -24.90 -7.12
N GLN A 268 -33.05 -23.83 -6.66
CA GLN A 268 -33.68 -22.84 -7.53
C GLN A 268 -32.68 -21.80 -8.03
#